data_AF-A0A2C5ZRW1-F1
#
_entry.id   AF-A0A2C5ZRW1-F1
#
_cell.length_a   1.000
_cell.length_b   1.000
_cell.length_c   1.000
_cell.angle_alpha   90.00
_cell.angle_beta   90.00
_cell.angle_gamma   90.00
#
_symmetry.space_group_name_H-M   'P 1'
#
loop_
_entity.id
_entity.type
_entity.pdbx_description
1 polymer ?
#
loop_
_entity_poly.entity_id
_entity_poly.type
_entity_poly.pdbx_seq_one_letter_code
_entity_poly.pdbx_strand_id
1 'polypeptide(L)'
;MARKATVVEEVQVLGEKNGLRDSARSSEEVIVERTEPDPETKAIAEQYGVSEKDIVEAREFAASLSLEDVVVILKRVLATHDEDPNFPYENLRRIKEFLATPDALEAPEKHERLIGDMSLLAALVTNNSPYSEVRAVVDNHDDPSTPVSTLRAWTIGIFFSVLLAFVNQLFSIRQPAIPFPSHVAQLLAFPIGKSWERWMPDAALRLPFTRRVVRLNPGRFSKKEHMLITIMATTSSSLPVSNGIIWMQVLPDYLNQQYAKSFGYIFLNSFATSFVGYGLAGIVRRFLVYPASCVWPASLATIALNSALQNEENQPVGGPLRRVWTISRYRFFMLFFAAMFLYFWFPNFLFQALSPS
;
A
#
# COMPACT_ATOMS: atom_id res chain seq x y z
N MET A 1 9.94 8.77 25.47
CA MET A 1 10.26 8.00 24.25
C MET A 1 10.34 6.49 24.49
N ALA A 2 10.67 6.03 25.70
CA ALA A 2 10.69 4.60 26.08
C ALA A 2 9.33 4.00 26.49
N ARG A 3 8.20 4.57 26.04
CA ARG A 3 6.84 4.16 26.49
C ARG A 3 5.89 3.82 25.33
N LYS A 4 6.37 3.89 24.08
CA LYS A 4 5.60 3.56 22.87
C LYS A 4 6.22 2.43 22.07
N ALA A 5 7.55 2.23 22.12
CA ALA A 5 8.19 1.00 21.65
C ALA A 5 7.78 -0.21 22.53
N THR A 6 7.66 0.02 23.84
CA THR A 6 7.12 -0.93 24.82
C THR A 6 5.70 -1.39 24.50
N VAL A 7 4.91 -0.62 23.74
CA VAL A 7 3.49 -0.92 23.51
C VAL A 7 3.28 -1.90 22.36
N VAL A 8 4.17 -1.91 21.37
CA VAL A 8 4.15 -2.93 20.30
C VAL A 8 4.86 -4.19 20.80
N GLU A 9 5.94 -4.04 21.59
CA GLU A 9 6.56 -5.17 22.30
C GLU A 9 5.61 -5.80 23.34
N GLU A 10 4.81 -5.03 24.10
CA GLU A 10 3.83 -5.60 25.04
C GLU A 10 2.70 -6.35 24.33
N VAL A 11 2.30 -5.93 23.12
CA VAL A 11 1.31 -6.65 22.30
C VAL A 11 1.87 -7.98 21.79
N GLN A 12 3.17 -8.03 21.46
CA GLN A 12 3.85 -9.28 21.11
C GLN A 12 4.13 -10.17 22.33
N VAL A 13 4.47 -9.57 23.48
CA VAL A 13 4.80 -10.27 24.74
C VAL A 13 3.56 -10.80 25.45
N LEU A 14 2.39 -10.15 25.32
CA LEU A 14 1.11 -10.69 25.78
C LEU A 14 0.64 -11.87 24.93
N GLY A 15 0.95 -11.87 23.61
CA GLY A 15 0.79 -13.05 22.76
C GLY A 15 1.77 -14.18 23.08
N GLU A 16 3.01 -13.87 23.49
CA GLU A 16 4.03 -14.88 23.87
C GLU A 16 3.84 -15.45 25.29
N LYS A 17 3.17 -14.75 26.21
CA LYS A 17 2.94 -15.22 27.58
C LYS A 17 1.92 -16.35 27.71
N ASN A 18 1.15 -16.64 26.65
CA ASN A 18 0.18 -17.75 26.61
C ASN A 18 0.70 -19.02 25.93
N GLY A 19 2.01 -19.30 26.04
CA GLY A 19 2.53 -20.68 26.03
C GLY A 19 2.15 -21.58 24.84
N LEU A 20 2.06 -21.05 23.63
CA LEU A 20 1.81 -21.83 22.41
C LEU A 20 2.92 -21.59 21.40
N ARG A 21 4.11 -22.14 21.68
CA ARG A 21 5.24 -22.11 20.75
C ARG A 21 5.82 -23.46 20.36
N ASP A 22 5.30 -24.58 20.88
CA ASP A 22 5.89 -25.91 20.63
C ASP A 22 4.97 -26.98 20.02
N SER A 23 3.75 -26.65 19.55
CA SER A 23 2.91 -27.63 18.83
C SER A 23 2.73 -27.38 17.33
N ALA A 24 3.20 -26.26 16.78
CA ALA A 24 3.02 -25.92 15.36
C ALA A 24 4.18 -26.37 14.46
N ARG A 25 4.82 -27.50 14.77
CA ARG A 25 5.92 -28.05 13.98
C ARG A 25 5.67 -29.51 13.61
N SER A 26 4.48 -29.81 13.07
CA SER A 26 4.15 -31.09 12.43
C SER A 26 2.76 -31.03 11.77
N SER A 27 2.57 -30.18 10.77
CA SER A 27 1.38 -30.25 9.91
C SER A 27 1.72 -29.74 8.51
N GLU A 28 2.43 -30.56 7.74
CA GLU A 28 2.47 -30.42 6.28
C GLU A 28 1.07 -30.67 5.70
N GLU A 29 0.69 -29.82 4.75
CA GLU A 29 -0.34 -30.02 3.71
C GLU A 29 -1.62 -30.77 4.11
N VAL A 30 -2.48 -30.12 4.88
CA VAL A 30 -3.92 -30.45 4.83
C VAL A 30 -4.52 -29.67 3.67
N ILE A 31 -4.85 -30.40 2.60
CA ILE A 31 -5.70 -29.93 1.51
C ILE A 31 -7.00 -29.43 2.14
N VAL A 32 -7.17 -28.10 2.20
CA VAL A 32 -8.43 -27.47 2.58
C VAL A 32 -9.44 -27.79 1.48
N GLU A 33 -10.23 -28.83 1.71
CA GLU A 33 -11.44 -29.13 0.98
C GLU A 33 -12.30 -27.86 0.97
N ARG A 34 -12.62 -27.33 -0.23
CA ARG A 34 -13.49 -26.17 -0.40
C ARG A 34 -14.92 -26.56 0.02
N THR A 35 -15.20 -26.50 1.31
CA THR A 35 -16.56 -26.46 1.83
C THR A 35 -17.18 -25.16 1.32
N GLU A 36 -18.32 -25.23 0.64
CA GLU A 36 -19.07 -24.02 0.26
C GLU A 36 -19.32 -23.18 1.52
N PRO A 37 -19.07 -21.87 1.48
CA PRO A 37 -19.17 -21.02 2.65
C PRO A 37 -20.62 -20.96 3.12
N ASP A 38 -20.81 -21.07 4.43
CA ASP A 38 -22.09 -20.95 5.11
C ASP A 38 -22.79 -19.61 4.72
N PRO A 39 -24.08 -19.63 4.31
CA PRO A 39 -24.80 -18.45 3.86
C PRO A 39 -24.84 -17.31 4.90
N GLU A 40 -24.75 -17.64 6.18
CA GLU A 40 -24.66 -16.65 7.26
C GLU A 40 -23.31 -15.91 7.24
N THR A 41 -22.20 -16.63 7.03
CA THR A 41 -20.86 -16.07 6.87
C THR A 41 -20.79 -15.07 5.71
N LYS A 42 -21.45 -15.39 4.60
CA LYS A 42 -21.52 -14.50 3.44
C LYS A 42 -22.33 -13.23 3.69
N ALA A 43 -23.46 -13.33 4.39
CA ALA A 43 -24.26 -12.17 4.76
C ALA A 43 -23.50 -11.22 5.70
N ILE A 44 -22.75 -11.77 6.66
CA ILE A 44 -21.89 -10.99 7.57
C ILE A 44 -20.73 -10.35 6.80
N ALA A 45 -20.09 -11.08 5.89
CA ALA A 45 -19.02 -10.56 5.03
C ALA A 45 -19.50 -9.34 4.21
N GLU A 46 -20.70 -9.41 3.63
CA GLU A 46 -21.32 -8.28 2.92
C GLU A 46 -21.66 -7.12 3.85
N GLN A 47 -22.20 -7.39 5.04
CA GLN A 47 -22.54 -6.37 6.04
C GLN A 47 -21.32 -5.56 6.49
N TYR A 48 -20.19 -6.23 6.73
CA TYR A 48 -18.97 -5.57 7.20
C TYR A 48 -18.03 -5.13 6.06
N GLY A 49 -18.30 -5.51 4.81
CA GLY A 49 -17.40 -5.25 3.68
C GLY A 49 -16.03 -5.91 3.91
N VAL A 50 -16.06 -7.19 4.25
CA VAL A 50 -14.89 -8.01 4.64
C VAL A 50 -14.89 -9.29 3.79
N SER A 51 -13.71 -9.85 3.51
CA SER A 51 -13.60 -11.14 2.81
C SER A 51 -14.14 -12.28 3.66
N GLU A 52 -14.75 -13.30 3.05
CA GLU A 52 -15.25 -14.48 3.77
C GLU A 52 -14.15 -15.17 4.59
N LYS A 53 -12.91 -15.19 4.09
CA LYS A 53 -11.75 -15.76 4.80
C LYS A 53 -11.45 -14.99 6.09
N ASP A 54 -11.49 -13.66 6.03
CA ASP A 54 -11.20 -12.80 7.18
C ASP A 54 -12.31 -12.92 8.24
N ILE A 55 -13.56 -13.22 7.86
CA ILE A 55 -14.64 -13.49 8.81
C ILE A 55 -14.38 -14.80 9.57
N VAL A 56 -13.93 -15.85 8.88
CA VAL A 56 -13.58 -17.12 9.52
C VAL A 56 -12.42 -16.92 10.50
N GLU A 57 -11.37 -16.22 10.07
CA GLU A 57 -10.23 -15.88 10.93
C GLU A 57 -10.66 -15.02 12.13
N ALA A 58 -11.52 -14.04 11.94
CA ALA A 58 -12.05 -13.22 13.03
C ALA A 58 -12.92 -14.01 14.00
N ARG A 59 -13.67 -15.03 13.54
CA ARG A 59 -14.41 -15.95 14.42
C ARG A 59 -13.49 -16.81 15.27
N GLU A 60 -12.42 -17.35 14.67
CA GLU A 60 -11.40 -18.11 15.41
C GLU A 60 -10.71 -17.24 16.47
N PHE A 61 -10.36 -16.01 16.12
CA PHE A 61 -9.79 -15.06 17.07
C PHE A 61 -10.80 -14.65 18.15
N ALA A 62 -12.06 -14.38 17.79
CA ALA A 62 -13.12 -14.07 18.75
C ALA A 62 -13.36 -15.20 19.74
N ALA A 63 -13.28 -16.46 19.31
CA ALA A 63 -13.38 -17.63 20.19
C ALA A 63 -12.21 -17.73 21.19
N SER A 64 -11.07 -17.12 20.89
CA SER A 64 -9.90 -17.07 21.78
C SER A 64 -9.95 -15.92 22.81
N LEU A 65 -10.83 -14.94 22.62
CA LEU A 65 -10.92 -13.75 23.48
C LEU A 65 -11.81 -14.01 24.70
N SER A 66 -11.36 -13.52 25.86
CA SER A 66 -12.25 -13.42 27.02
C SER A 66 -13.16 -12.19 26.90
N LEU A 67 -14.29 -12.20 27.62
CA LEU A 67 -15.21 -11.06 27.65
C LEU A 67 -14.54 -9.78 28.19
N GLU A 68 -13.60 -9.92 29.13
CA GLU A 68 -12.80 -8.80 29.65
C GLU A 68 -11.91 -8.19 28.56
N ASP A 69 -11.26 -9.04 27.75
CA ASP A 69 -10.41 -8.59 26.63
C ASP A 69 -11.24 -7.84 25.58
N VAL A 70 -12.42 -8.34 25.25
CA VAL A 70 -13.35 -7.69 24.31
C VAL A 70 -13.71 -6.29 24.81
N VAL A 71 -14.07 -6.14 26.08
CA VAL A 71 -14.39 -4.83 26.67
C VAL A 71 -13.19 -3.87 26.62
N VAL A 72 -11.98 -4.37 26.91
CA VAL A 72 -10.75 -3.57 26.86
C VAL A 72 -10.46 -3.10 25.43
N ILE A 73 -10.59 -4.00 24.44
CA ILE A 73 -10.42 -3.68 23.01
C ILE A 73 -11.44 -2.63 22.60
N LEU A 74 -12.72 -2.82 22.89
CA LEU A 74 -13.78 -1.91 22.47
C LEU A 74 -13.67 -0.52 23.11
N LYS A 75 -13.28 -0.43 24.39
CA LYS A 75 -12.96 0.85 25.03
C LYS A 75 -11.80 1.57 24.34
N ARG A 76 -10.78 0.83 23.90
CA ARG A 76 -9.65 1.39 23.15
C ARG A 76 -10.06 1.87 21.75
N VAL A 77 -10.91 1.10 21.06
CA VAL A 77 -11.46 1.48 19.76
C VAL A 77 -12.25 2.76 19.88
N LEU A 78 -13.15 2.86 20.88
CA LEU A 78 -13.92 4.08 21.13
C LEU A 78 -12.98 5.25 21.43
N ALA A 79 -12.01 5.11 22.33
CA ALA A 79 -11.06 6.18 22.65
C ALA A 79 -10.22 6.66 21.44
N THR A 80 -10.04 5.81 20.41
CA THR A 80 -9.24 6.14 19.23
C THR A 80 -10.08 6.70 18.09
N HIS A 81 -11.32 6.22 17.93
CA HIS A 81 -12.16 6.49 16.76
C HIS A 81 -13.43 7.31 17.07
N ASP A 82 -13.65 7.76 18.31
CA ASP A 82 -14.87 8.51 18.66
C ASP A 82 -15.06 9.78 17.81
N GLU A 83 -13.96 10.45 17.50
CA GLU A 83 -13.93 11.69 16.70
C GLU A 83 -13.52 11.43 15.23
N ASP A 84 -13.47 10.18 14.80
CA ASP A 84 -13.03 9.81 13.45
C ASP A 84 -14.20 9.82 12.45
N PRO A 85 -14.21 10.74 11.46
CA PRO A 85 -15.29 10.81 10.48
C PRO A 85 -15.30 9.62 9.51
N ASN A 86 -14.18 8.90 9.37
CA ASN A 86 -14.06 7.79 8.42
C ASN A 86 -14.46 6.45 9.04
N PHE A 87 -14.68 6.38 10.37
CA PHE A 87 -15.05 5.13 11.03
C PHE A 87 -16.56 4.87 10.90
N PRO A 88 -17.01 3.62 10.66
CA PRO A 88 -18.44 3.32 10.53
C PRO A 88 -19.26 3.71 11.77
N TYR A 89 -20.15 4.70 11.61
CA TYR A 89 -20.94 5.26 12.71
C TYR A 89 -21.78 4.20 13.44
N GLU A 90 -22.37 3.26 12.70
CA GLU A 90 -23.19 2.19 13.26
C GLU A 90 -22.39 1.28 14.20
N ASN A 91 -21.12 1.01 13.89
CA ASN A 91 -20.23 0.23 14.76
C ASN A 91 -19.92 1.01 16.05
N LEU A 92 -19.62 2.31 15.98
CA LEU A 92 -19.40 3.13 17.18
C LEU A 92 -20.63 3.21 18.07
N ARG A 93 -21.81 3.35 17.46
CA ARG A 93 -23.08 3.37 18.17
C ARG A 93 -23.30 2.06 18.93
N ARG A 94 -23.12 0.91 18.28
CA ARG A 94 -23.25 -0.42 18.91
C ARG A 94 -22.25 -0.63 20.04
N ILE A 95 -21.01 -0.18 19.87
CA ILE A 95 -19.99 -0.25 20.94
C ILE A 95 -20.42 0.60 22.14
N LYS A 96 -20.92 1.83 21.92
CA LYS A 96 -21.42 2.70 22.99
C LYS A 96 -22.60 2.07 23.73
N GLU A 97 -23.57 1.52 22.99
CA GLU A 97 -24.74 0.84 23.56
C GLU A 97 -24.32 -0.39 24.40
N PHE A 98 -23.38 -1.20 23.90
CA PHE A 98 -22.84 -2.35 24.64
C PHE A 98 -22.14 -1.93 25.93
N LEU A 99 -21.23 -0.95 25.86
CA LEU A 99 -20.49 -0.46 27.03
C LEU A 99 -21.38 0.26 28.05
N ALA A 100 -22.54 0.79 27.62
CA ALA A 100 -23.52 1.43 28.48
C ALA A 100 -24.51 0.44 29.12
N THR A 101 -24.47 -0.84 28.75
CA THR A 101 -25.37 -1.88 29.28
C THR A 101 -24.66 -2.71 30.36
N PRO A 102 -24.78 -2.36 31.67
CA PRO A 102 -24.12 -3.11 32.75
C PRO A 102 -24.60 -4.56 32.85
N ASP A 103 -25.87 -4.82 32.54
CA ASP A 103 -26.50 -6.16 32.57
C ASP A 103 -25.84 -7.17 31.61
N ALA A 104 -25.19 -6.71 30.54
CA ALA A 104 -24.50 -7.56 29.58
C ALA A 104 -23.19 -8.15 30.15
N LEU A 105 -22.61 -7.49 31.16
CA LEU A 105 -21.40 -7.95 31.86
C LEU A 105 -21.75 -8.81 33.09
N GLU A 106 -22.88 -8.53 33.73
CA GLU A 106 -23.33 -9.22 34.94
C GLU A 106 -24.11 -10.52 34.66
N ALA A 107 -24.81 -10.60 33.53
CA ALA A 107 -25.60 -11.77 33.10
C ALA A 107 -25.32 -12.17 31.64
N PRO A 108 -24.17 -12.81 31.35
CA PRO A 108 -23.74 -13.12 29.98
C PRO A 108 -24.70 -14.08 29.25
N GLU A 109 -25.38 -14.97 29.98
CA GLU A 109 -26.29 -15.97 29.40
C GLU A 109 -27.52 -15.37 28.70
N LYS A 110 -27.94 -14.15 29.07
CA LYS A 110 -29.09 -13.46 28.43
C LYS A 110 -28.71 -12.68 27.18
N HIS A 111 -27.42 -12.43 26.96
CA HIS A 111 -26.90 -11.54 25.92
C HIS A 111 -25.88 -12.23 25.00
N GLU A 112 -25.90 -13.56 24.92
CA GLU A 112 -24.93 -14.36 24.17
C GLU A 112 -24.74 -13.91 22.71
N ARG A 113 -25.83 -13.58 22.01
CA ARG A 113 -25.77 -13.05 20.63
C ARG A 113 -25.06 -11.69 20.54
N LEU A 114 -25.38 -10.80 21.48
CA LEU A 114 -24.80 -9.46 21.52
C LEU A 114 -23.30 -9.52 21.86
N ILE A 115 -22.93 -10.39 22.81
CA ILE A 115 -21.53 -10.66 23.16
C ILE A 115 -20.80 -11.27 21.96
N GLY A 116 -21.42 -12.21 21.24
CA GLY A 116 -20.87 -12.81 20.02
C GLY A 116 -20.59 -11.77 18.93
N ASP A 117 -21.57 -10.90 18.64
CA ASP A 117 -21.42 -9.82 17.65
C ASP A 117 -20.33 -8.82 18.04
N MET A 118 -20.26 -8.45 19.33
CA MET A 118 -19.23 -7.53 19.84
C MET A 118 -17.84 -8.16 19.87
N SER A 119 -17.75 -9.46 20.17
CA SER A 119 -16.49 -10.21 20.12
C SER A 119 -15.99 -10.33 18.69
N LEU A 120 -16.88 -10.60 17.73
CA LEU A 120 -16.56 -10.61 16.31
C LEU A 120 -16.11 -9.22 15.83
N LEU A 121 -16.80 -8.16 16.23
CA LEU A 121 -16.41 -6.79 15.87
C LEU A 121 -15.03 -6.44 16.46
N ALA A 122 -14.81 -6.76 17.74
CA ALA A 122 -13.52 -6.54 18.40
C ALA A 122 -12.40 -7.31 17.70
N ALA A 123 -12.65 -8.56 17.30
CA ALA A 123 -11.73 -9.38 16.52
C ALA A 123 -11.44 -8.76 15.15
N LEU A 124 -12.46 -8.32 14.43
CA LEU A 124 -12.33 -7.70 13.11
C LEU A 124 -11.53 -6.40 13.15
N VAL A 125 -11.79 -5.52 14.13
CA VAL A 125 -11.07 -4.24 14.24
C VAL A 125 -9.63 -4.43 14.73
N THR A 126 -9.34 -5.55 15.41
CA THR A 126 -8.00 -5.84 15.91
C THR A 126 -7.12 -6.53 14.88
N ASN A 127 -7.67 -7.51 14.15
CA ASN A 127 -6.91 -8.32 13.20
C ASN A 127 -6.92 -7.72 11.78
N ASN A 128 -7.87 -6.83 11.48
CA ASN A 128 -8.07 -6.24 10.18
C ASN A 128 -8.12 -4.70 10.28
N SER A 129 -7.88 -4.00 9.18
CA SER A 129 -8.10 -2.55 9.15
C SER A 129 -9.58 -2.25 9.43
N PRO A 130 -9.94 -1.25 10.25
CA PRO A 130 -11.34 -0.88 10.46
C PRO A 130 -12.01 -0.25 9.23
N TYR A 131 -11.22 0.32 8.31
CA TYR A 131 -11.69 0.94 7.06
C TYR A 131 -11.77 -0.06 5.92
N SER A 132 -12.95 -0.19 5.31
CA SER A 132 -13.21 -1.15 4.22
C SER A 132 -12.37 -0.86 2.97
N GLU A 133 -12.09 0.41 2.68
CA GLU A 133 -11.30 0.83 1.53
C GLU A 133 -9.84 0.37 1.63
N VAL A 134 -9.31 0.33 2.86
CA VAL A 134 -7.97 -0.18 3.13
C VAL A 134 -7.95 -1.70 3.00
N ARG A 135 -8.95 -2.39 3.58
CA ARG A 135 -9.08 -3.86 3.50
C ARG A 135 -9.21 -4.37 2.07
N ALA A 136 -9.91 -3.63 1.22
CA ALA A 136 -10.09 -4.01 -0.18
C ALA A 136 -8.78 -4.00 -0.99
N VAL A 137 -7.75 -3.31 -0.49
CA VAL A 137 -6.53 -3.00 -1.24
C VAL A 137 -5.28 -3.63 -0.62
N VAL A 138 -5.25 -3.74 0.70
CA VAL A 138 -4.09 -4.15 1.49
C VAL A 138 -4.43 -5.43 2.25
N ASP A 139 -3.53 -6.40 2.18
CA ASP A 139 -3.60 -7.62 2.98
C ASP A 139 -3.13 -7.33 4.41
N ASN A 140 -3.78 -7.89 5.42
CA ASN A 140 -3.35 -7.73 6.82
C ASN A 140 -2.15 -8.58 7.15
N HIS A 141 -1.88 -9.61 6.35
CA HIS A 141 -0.77 -10.52 6.54
C HIS A 141 0.48 -9.96 5.87
N ASP A 142 1.53 -9.73 6.67
CA ASP A 142 2.84 -9.34 6.17
C ASP A 142 3.90 -10.40 6.51
N ASP A 143 4.75 -10.74 5.53
CA ASP A 143 5.93 -11.58 5.74
C ASP A 143 7.18 -10.70 5.91
N PRO A 144 7.78 -10.61 7.11
CA PRO A 144 8.97 -9.79 7.35
C PRO A 144 10.23 -10.31 6.65
N SER A 145 10.26 -11.58 6.23
CA SER A 145 11.42 -12.20 5.60
C SER A 145 11.56 -11.87 4.10
N THR A 146 10.47 -11.42 3.46
CA THR A 146 10.46 -11.07 2.04
C THR A 146 11.42 -9.89 1.76
N PRO A 147 12.37 -10.03 0.82
CA PRO A 147 13.34 -8.99 0.53
C PRO A 147 12.71 -7.77 -0.14
N VAL A 148 13.01 -6.57 0.37
CA VAL A 148 12.47 -5.29 -0.14
C VAL A 148 13.55 -4.47 -0.83
N SER A 149 14.67 -4.26 -0.15
CA SER A 149 15.78 -3.41 -0.59
C SER A 149 16.81 -4.25 -1.34
N THR A 150 16.50 -4.57 -2.59
CA THR A 150 17.33 -5.42 -3.45
C THR A 150 18.05 -4.59 -4.50
N LEU A 151 19.19 -5.08 -5.02
CA LEU A 151 19.90 -4.38 -6.08
C LEU A 151 18.98 -4.17 -7.30
N ARG A 152 18.20 -5.18 -7.67
CA ARG A 152 17.17 -5.10 -8.71
C ARG A 152 16.22 -3.92 -8.48
N ALA A 153 15.62 -3.81 -7.30
CA ALA A 153 14.67 -2.73 -6.99
C ALA A 153 15.32 -1.35 -7.05
N TRP A 154 16.52 -1.19 -6.50
CA TRP A 154 17.27 0.09 -6.57
C TRP A 154 17.65 0.45 -8.00
N THR A 155 18.13 -0.49 -8.79
CA THR A 155 18.59 -0.22 -10.16
C THR A 155 17.42 0.21 -11.04
N ILE A 156 16.30 -0.52 -11.00
CA ILE A 156 15.09 -0.20 -11.75
C ILE A 156 14.46 1.11 -11.23
N GLY A 157 14.39 1.28 -9.91
CA GLY A 157 13.86 2.48 -9.27
C GLY A 157 14.63 3.74 -9.65
N ILE A 158 15.97 3.74 -9.50
CA ILE A 158 16.83 4.88 -9.87
C ILE A 158 16.69 5.20 -11.36
N PHE A 159 16.68 4.19 -12.23
CA PHE A 159 16.52 4.38 -13.67
C PHE A 159 15.22 5.13 -13.99
N PHE A 160 14.08 4.66 -13.45
CA PHE A 160 12.81 5.33 -13.66
C PHE A 160 12.77 6.71 -13.00
N SER A 161 13.38 6.89 -11.83
CA SER A 161 13.43 8.20 -11.18
C SER A 161 14.17 9.24 -12.01
N VAL A 162 15.34 8.87 -12.56
CA VAL A 162 16.13 9.77 -13.43
C VAL A 162 15.38 10.07 -14.71
N LEU A 163 14.82 9.04 -15.36
CA LEU A 163 14.06 9.20 -16.60
C LEU A 163 12.85 10.12 -16.39
N LEU A 164 12.10 9.90 -15.32
CA LEU A 164 10.88 10.63 -15.02
C LEU A 164 11.15 12.09 -14.65
N ALA A 165 12.16 12.34 -13.82
CA ALA A 165 12.60 13.69 -13.48
C ALA A 165 13.09 14.43 -14.73
N PHE A 166 13.88 13.78 -15.59
CA PHE A 166 14.37 14.36 -16.84
C PHE A 166 13.23 14.73 -17.79
N VAL A 167 12.32 13.79 -18.07
CA VAL A 167 11.18 14.01 -18.97
C VAL A 167 10.28 15.13 -18.44
N ASN A 168 9.90 15.09 -17.15
CA ASN A 168 9.04 16.12 -16.57
C ASN A 168 9.71 17.50 -16.58
N GLN A 169 11.01 17.58 -16.27
CA GLN A 169 11.76 18.84 -16.34
C GLN A 169 11.88 19.37 -17.78
N LEU A 170 12.06 18.49 -18.76
CA LEU A 170 12.16 18.87 -20.18
C LEU A 170 10.84 19.43 -20.71
N PHE A 171 9.71 18.84 -20.31
CA PHE A 171 8.38 19.28 -20.76
C PHE A 171 7.77 20.40 -19.91
N SER A 172 8.35 20.74 -18.75
CA SER A 172 7.81 21.77 -17.86
C SER A 172 7.79 23.17 -18.48
N ILE A 173 8.67 23.43 -19.44
CA ILE A 173 8.77 24.72 -20.14
C ILE A 173 7.75 24.85 -21.29
N ARG A 174 7.06 23.77 -21.67
CA ARG A 174 6.05 23.82 -22.74
C ARG A 174 4.75 24.41 -22.22
N GLN A 175 4.03 25.08 -23.12
CA GLN A 175 2.68 25.59 -22.88
C GLN A 175 1.73 24.96 -23.90
N PRO A 176 0.78 24.10 -23.49
CA PRO A 176 0.58 23.59 -22.12
C PRO A 176 1.67 22.60 -21.69
N ALA A 177 1.91 22.50 -20.37
CA ALA A 177 2.83 21.51 -19.83
C ALA A 177 2.28 20.10 -20.02
N ILE A 178 3.15 19.16 -20.38
CA ILE A 178 2.77 17.75 -20.61
C ILE A 178 3.38 16.92 -19.48
N PRO A 179 2.67 16.71 -18.37
CA PRO A 179 3.20 15.93 -17.25
C PRO A 179 3.27 14.47 -17.63
N PHE A 180 4.38 13.82 -17.29
CA PHE A 180 4.53 12.38 -17.44
C PHE A 180 4.23 11.70 -16.08
N PRO A 181 3.14 10.94 -15.97
CA PRO A 181 2.71 10.38 -14.70
C PRO A 181 3.56 9.18 -14.28
N SER A 182 3.76 9.03 -12.96
CA SER A 182 4.52 7.93 -12.34
C SER A 182 3.90 6.54 -12.56
N HIS A 183 2.58 6.47 -12.80
CA HIS A 183 1.87 5.23 -13.10
C HIS A 183 2.46 4.45 -14.30
N VAL A 184 3.07 5.15 -15.27
CA VAL A 184 3.72 4.47 -16.41
C VAL A 184 4.95 3.70 -15.94
N ALA A 185 5.77 4.31 -15.08
CA ALA A 185 6.92 3.63 -14.46
C ALA A 185 6.46 2.46 -13.59
N GLN A 186 5.36 2.63 -12.84
CA GLN A 186 4.76 1.56 -12.04
C GLN A 186 4.35 0.35 -12.89
N LEU A 187 3.70 0.58 -14.04
CA LEU A 187 3.25 -0.48 -14.96
C LEU A 187 4.43 -1.18 -15.65
N LEU A 188 5.46 -0.43 -16.05
CA LEU A 188 6.65 -0.98 -16.72
C LEU A 188 7.61 -1.67 -15.74
N ALA A 189 7.61 -1.28 -14.46
CA ALA A 189 8.44 -1.90 -13.44
C ALA A 189 8.15 -3.40 -13.28
N PHE A 190 6.89 -3.82 -13.43
CA PHE A 190 6.50 -5.23 -13.30
C PHE A 190 7.16 -6.16 -14.34
N PRO A 191 6.99 -5.95 -15.66
CA PRO A 191 7.63 -6.79 -16.66
C PRO A 191 9.16 -6.69 -16.63
N ILE A 192 9.73 -5.52 -16.33
CA ILE A 192 11.19 -5.37 -16.19
C ILE A 192 11.69 -6.16 -14.98
N GLY A 193 10.99 -6.11 -13.84
CA GLY A 193 11.31 -6.87 -12.63
C GLY A 193 11.24 -8.38 -12.85
N LYS A 194 10.17 -8.87 -13.50
CA LYS A 194 10.03 -10.29 -13.90
C LYS A 194 11.06 -10.72 -14.95
N SER A 195 11.44 -9.84 -15.87
CA SER A 195 12.51 -10.11 -16.85
C SER A 195 13.87 -10.20 -16.15
N TRP A 196 14.13 -9.33 -15.18
CA TRP A 196 15.33 -9.40 -14.35
C TRP A 196 15.39 -10.70 -13.54
N GLU A 197 14.27 -11.10 -12.91
CA GLU A 197 14.17 -12.40 -12.24
C GLU A 197 14.59 -13.57 -13.15
N ARG A 198 14.19 -13.53 -14.42
CA ARG A 198 14.44 -14.61 -15.39
C ARG A 198 15.83 -14.59 -16.02
N TRP A 199 16.41 -13.40 -16.22
CA TRP A 199 17.64 -13.25 -17.02
C TRP A 199 18.90 -13.00 -16.19
N MET A 200 18.79 -12.48 -14.97
CA MET A 200 19.98 -12.21 -14.15
C MET A 200 20.45 -13.46 -13.41
N PRO A 201 21.75 -13.81 -13.47
CA PRO A 201 22.32 -14.88 -12.66
C PRO A 201 22.21 -14.61 -11.15
N ASP A 202 22.07 -15.68 -10.37
CA ASP A 202 22.14 -15.70 -8.91
C ASP A 202 23.59 -15.49 -8.42
N ALA A 203 24.15 -14.32 -8.71
CA ALA A 203 25.48 -13.94 -8.28
C ALA A 203 25.43 -13.13 -6.97
N ALA A 204 26.40 -13.37 -6.09
CA ALA A 204 26.57 -12.60 -4.86
C ALA A 204 27.72 -11.60 -5.04
N LEU A 205 27.39 -10.30 -5.09
CA LEU A 205 28.37 -9.23 -5.20
C LEU A 205 28.80 -8.78 -3.80
N ARG A 206 30.11 -8.81 -3.54
CA ARG A 206 30.69 -8.19 -2.35
C ARG A 206 30.87 -6.70 -2.64
N LEU A 207 30.19 -5.84 -1.88
CA LEU A 207 30.35 -4.40 -2.06
C LEU A 207 31.80 -4.01 -1.71
N PRO A 208 32.51 -3.27 -2.58
CA PRO A 208 33.82 -2.77 -2.23
C PRO A 208 33.69 -1.85 -1.01
N PHE A 209 34.64 -1.94 -0.08
CA PHE A 209 34.68 -1.15 1.18
C PHE A 209 33.59 -1.48 2.21
N THR A 210 32.75 -2.51 1.99
CA THR A 210 31.78 -2.98 2.99
C THR A 210 31.84 -4.50 3.16
N ARG A 211 31.57 -5.02 4.36
CA ARG A 211 31.42 -6.48 4.59
C ARG A 211 30.07 -7.04 4.10
N ARG A 212 29.26 -6.22 3.41
CA ARG A 212 27.92 -6.61 2.97
C ARG A 212 28.00 -7.33 1.62
N VAL A 213 27.33 -8.48 1.56
CA VAL A 213 27.13 -9.26 0.34
C VAL A 213 25.74 -8.95 -0.18
N VAL A 214 25.65 -8.43 -1.40
CA VAL A 214 24.39 -8.12 -2.06
C VAL A 214 24.15 -9.17 -3.15
N ARG A 215 23.02 -9.86 -3.06
CA ARG A 215 22.60 -10.80 -4.12
C ARG A 215 22.05 -10.01 -5.31
N LEU A 216 22.54 -10.33 -6.49
CA LEU A 216 22.15 -9.72 -7.77
C LEU A 216 20.72 -10.11 -8.16
N ASN A 217 20.37 -11.36 -7.86
CA ASN A 217 19.02 -11.89 -7.93
C ASN A 217 18.69 -12.57 -6.59
N PRO A 218 17.78 -12.00 -5.78
CA PRO A 218 17.36 -12.58 -4.51
C PRO A 218 16.24 -13.62 -4.67
N GLY A 219 15.79 -13.88 -5.90
CA GLY A 219 14.69 -14.79 -6.21
C GLY A 219 13.50 -14.08 -6.87
N ARG A 220 12.30 -14.64 -6.63
CA ARG A 220 11.05 -14.17 -7.26
C ARG A 220 10.81 -12.68 -7.02
N PHE A 221 10.36 -11.96 -8.04
CA PHE A 221 10.06 -10.52 -7.93
C PHE A 221 8.90 -10.29 -6.98
N SER A 222 9.17 -9.68 -5.83
CA SER A 222 8.20 -9.53 -4.75
C SER A 222 7.32 -8.29 -4.92
N LYS A 223 6.13 -8.32 -4.29
CA LYS A 223 5.24 -7.15 -4.16
C LYS A 223 5.96 -5.96 -3.51
N LYS A 224 6.83 -6.23 -2.52
CA LYS A 224 7.55 -5.19 -1.77
C LYS A 224 8.62 -4.49 -2.61
N GLU A 225 9.38 -5.25 -3.42
CA GLU A 225 10.34 -4.65 -4.38
C GLU A 225 9.63 -3.76 -5.41
N HIS A 226 8.49 -4.23 -5.95
CA HIS A 226 7.69 -3.44 -6.90
C HIS A 226 7.14 -2.17 -6.26
N MET A 227 6.66 -2.26 -5.01
CA MET A 227 6.20 -1.09 -4.27
C MET A 227 7.33 -0.09 -4.04
N LEU A 228 8.54 -0.55 -3.69
CA LEU A 228 9.71 0.31 -3.52
C LEU A 228 10.05 1.09 -4.80
N ILE A 229 10.10 0.39 -5.95
CA ILE A 229 10.32 1.02 -7.27
C ILE A 229 9.25 2.09 -7.53
N THR A 230 7.99 1.79 -7.22
CA THR A 230 6.87 2.70 -7.42
C THR A 230 6.99 3.96 -6.56
N ILE A 231 7.38 3.82 -5.29
CA ILE A 231 7.61 4.95 -4.39
C ILE A 231 8.71 5.87 -4.95
N MET A 232 9.82 5.28 -5.44
CA MET A 232 10.91 6.04 -6.05
C MET A 232 10.48 6.78 -7.32
N ALA A 233 9.62 6.18 -8.14
CA ALA A 233 9.05 6.84 -9.30
C ALA A 233 8.12 7.99 -8.87
N THR A 234 7.20 7.76 -7.94
CA THR A 234 6.24 8.79 -7.49
C THR A 234 6.92 10.00 -6.85
N THR A 235 8.00 9.81 -6.07
CA THR A 235 8.74 10.95 -5.50
C THR A 235 9.52 11.75 -6.54
N SER A 236 9.89 11.14 -7.66
CA SER A 236 10.62 11.79 -8.75
C SER A 236 9.76 12.48 -9.81
N SER A 237 8.43 12.26 -9.81
CA SER A 237 7.55 12.86 -10.81
C SER A 237 7.28 14.35 -10.58
N SER A 238 7.41 14.83 -9.34
CA SER A 238 7.21 16.23 -9.01
C SER A 238 8.47 17.06 -9.30
N LEU A 239 8.27 18.23 -9.91
CA LEU A 239 9.35 19.20 -10.08
C LEU A 239 9.81 19.74 -8.72
N PRO A 240 11.11 19.98 -8.52
CA PRO A 240 11.61 20.50 -7.27
C PRO A 240 11.17 21.95 -7.06
N VAL A 241 10.86 22.31 -5.81
CA VAL A 241 10.46 23.68 -5.41
C VAL A 241 11.55 24.70 -5.77
N SER A 242 12.82 24.29 -5.75
CA SER A 242 13.95 25.12 -6.14
C SER A 242 13.84 25.69 -7.56
N ASN A 243 13.13 25.00 -8.48
CA ASN A 243 12.92 25.47 -9.85
C ASN A 243 12.29 26.88 -9.86
N GLY A 244 11.21 27.09 -9.09
CA GLY A 244 10.56 28.41 -8.99
C GLY A 244 11.42 29.47 -8.32
N ILE A 245 12.19 29.09 -7.30
CA ILE A 245 13.11 30.00 -6.59
C ILE A 245 14.19 30.52 -7.55
N ILE A 246 14.79 29.62 -8.34
CA ILE A 246 15.86 29.96 -9.28
C ILE A 246 15.34 30.90 -10.37
N TRP A 247 14.15 30.65 -10.93
CA TRP A 247 13.56 31.56 -11.92
C TRP A 247 13.30 32.95 -11.36
N MET A 248 12.70 33.07 -10.17
CA MET A 248 12.48 34.36 -9.52
C MET A 248 13.78 35.10 -9.20
N GLN A 249 14.85 34.37 -8.87
CA GLN A 249 16.16 34.98 -8.63
C GLN A 249 16.80 35.49 -9.91
N VAL A 250 16.75 34.71 -10.99
CA VAL A 250 17.48 35.00 -12.23
C VAL A 250 16.82 36.08 -13.08
N LEU A 251 15.48 36.15 -13.11
CA LEU A 251 14.78 37.05 -14.02
C LEU A 251 15.05 38.53 -13.68
N PRO A 252 15.34 39.37 -14.68
CA PRO A 252 15.57 40.80 -14.49
C PRO A 252 14.37 41.54 -13.89
N ASP A 253 13.16 41.12 -14.24
CA ASP A 253 11.91 41.74 -13.76
C ASP A 253 11.59 41.40 -12.29
N TYR A 254 12.30 40.43 -11.72
CA TYR A 254 12.15 40.02 -10.32
C TYR A 254 13.37 40.49 -9.50
N LEU A 255 14.31 39.59 -9.17
CA LEU A 255 15.43 39.91 -8.27
C LEU A 255 16.75 40.20 -8.99
N ASN A 256 16.86 39.88 -10.28
CA ASN A 256 18.05 40.09 -11.12
C ASN A 256 19.38 39.55 -10.52
N GLN A 257 19.31 38.45 -9.78
CA GLN A 257 20.43 37.78 -9.11
C GLN A 257 21.10 36.76 -10.05
N GLN A 258 22.01 37.25 -10.90
CA GLN A 258 22.66 36.43 -11.92
C GLN A 258 23.52 35.27 -11.38
N TYR A 259 23.98 35.34 -10.13
CA TYR A 259 24.75 34.26 -9.49
C TYR A 259 23.94 32.96 -9.33
N ALA A 260 22.60 33.06 -9.30
CA ALA A 260 21.71 31.91 -9.19
C ALA A 260 21.72 31.00 -10.44
N LYS A 261 22.33 31.45 -11.55
CA LYS A 261 22.57 30.63 -12.76
C LYS A 261 23.66 29.59 -12.57
N SER A 262 24.52 29.73 -11.56
CA SER A 262 25.65 28.81 -11.38
C SER A 262 25.18 27.39 -11.03
N PHE A 263 25.76 26.39 -11.69
CA PHE A 263 25.39 24.98 -11.47
C PHE A 263 25.51 24.56 -10.00
N GLY A 264 26.59 24.98 -9.33
CA GLY A 264 26.81 24.70 -7.91
C GLY A 264 25.69 25.27 -7.04
N TYR A 265 25.24 26.50 -7.30
CA TYR A 265 24.13 27.11 -6.58
C TYR A 265 22.82 26.35 -6.81
N ILE A 266 22.49 26.04 -8.06
CA ILE A 266 21.28 25.27 -8.41
C ILE A 266 21.27 23.90 -7.73
N PHE A 267 22.41 23.20 -7.76
CA PHE A 267 22.58 21.89 -7.15
C PHE A 267 22.43 21.96 -5.63
N LEU A 268 23.22 22.81 -4.95
CA LEU A 268 23.17 22.94 -3.49
C LEU A 268 21.79 23.40 -3.02
N ASN A 269 21.17 24.37 -3.70
CA ASN A 269 19.84 24.87 -3.36
C ASN A 269 18.76 23.78 -3.52
N SER A 270 18.83 22.98 -4.59
CA SER A 270 17.89 21.88 -4.82
C SER A 270 18.02 20.77 -3.77
N PHE A 271 19.25 20.43 -3.37
CA PHE A 271 19.49 19.47 -2.29
C PHE A 271 19.04 20.01 -0.93
N ALA A 272 19.37 21.26 -0.60
CA ALA A 272 18.99 21.88 0.67
C ALA A 272 17.46 21.93 0.83
N THR A 273 16.74 22.42 -0.18
CA THR A 273 15.27 22.47 -0.16
C THR A 273 14.63 21.08 -0.06
N SER A 274 15.17 20.10 -0.77
CA SER A 274 14.69 18.71 -0.70
C SER A 274 14.92 18.09 0.69
N PHE A 275 16.10 18.27 1.29
CA PHE A 275 16.40 17.73 2.62
C PHE A 275 15.56 18.39 3.72
N VAL A 276 15.28 19.69 3.62
CA VAL A 276 14.35 20.37 4.53
C VAL A 276 12.96 19.74 4.43
N GLY A 277 12.46 19.50 3.21
CA GLY A 277 11.18 18.82 2.99
C GLY A 277 11.12 17.42 3.60
N TYR A 278 12.12 16.57 3.32
CA TYR A 278 12.18 15.22 3.89
C TYR A 278 12.37 15.23 5.42
N GLY A 279 13.13 16.19 5.96
CA GLY A 279 13.30 16.37 7.41
C GLY A 279 11.99 16.71 8.10
N LEU A 280 11.23 17.66 7.55
CA LEU A 280 9.91 18.03 8.08
C LEU A 280 8.92 16.86 7.97
N ALA A 281 8.89 16.16 6.83
CA ALA A 281 8.07 14.97 6.65
C ALA A 281 8.36 13.89 7.71
N GLY A 282 9.62 13.69 8.08
CA GLY A 282 10.03 12.78 9.15
C GLY A 282 9.48 13.16 10.52
N ILE A 283 9.46 14.46 10.86
CA ILE A 283 8.91 14.97 12.14
C ILE A 283 7.39 14.79 12.18
N VAL A 284 6.72 15.11 11.08
CA VAL A 284 5.25 15.10 11.01
C VAL A 284 4.69 13.68 10.81
N ARG A 285 5.50 12.69 10.40
CA ARG A 285 5.12 11.28 10.25
C ARG A 285 4.34 10.72 11.45
N ARG A 286 4.70 11.14 12.67
CA ARG A 286 4.00 10.68 13.88
C ARG A 286 2.54 11.12 13.98
N PHE A 287 2.19 12.23 13.35
CA PHE A 287 0.84 12.79 13.37
C PHE A 287 0.05 12.46 12.11
N LEU A 288 0.71 12.26 10.97
CA LEU A 288 0.04 12.06 9.67
C LEU A 288 0.07 10.62 9.13
N VAL A 289 0.93 9.74 9.66
CA VAL A 289 1.13 8.39 9.10
C VAL A 289 0.88 7.28 10.12
N TYR A 290 1.30 7.44 11.38
CA TYR A 290 1.08 6.39 12.38
C TYR A 290 -0.36 6.27 12.91
N PRO A 291 -1.16 7.34 13.04
CA PRO A 291 -2.58 7.19 13.40
C PRO A 291 -3.34 6.47 12.29
N ALA A 292 -4.09 5.42 12.63
CA ALA A 292 -4.85 4.62 11.67
C ALA A 292 -5.95 5.43 10.94
N SER A 293 -6.47 6.49 11.58
CA SER A 293 -7.47 7.40 11.00
C SER A 293 -6.97 8.25 9.83
N CYS A 294 -5.65 8.35 9.63
CA CYS A 294 -5.08 9.07 8.50
C CYS A 294 -5.04 8.18 7.25
N VAL A 295 -6.16 8.12 6.52
CA VAL A 295 -6.27 7.39 5.25
C VAL A 295 -5.84 8.28 4.07
N TRP A 296 -5.03 7.72 3.16
CA TRP A 296 -4.49 8.42 1.98
C TRP A 296 -4.96 7.75 0.68
N PRO A 297 -6.10 8.17 0.09
CA PRO A 297 -6.70 7.48 -1.06
C PRO A 297 -5.80 7.37 -2.29
N ALA A 298 -4.98 8.39 -2.57
CA ALA A 298 -4.03 8.36 -3.68
C ALA A 298 -2.97 7.24 -3.53
N SER A 299 -2.53 6.98 -2.30
CA SER A 299 -1.62 5.88 -1.99
C SER A 299 -2.32 4.54 -2.12
N LEU A 300 -3.58 4.43 -1.70
CA LEU A 300 -4.38 3.21 -1.87
C LEU A 300 -4.55 2.83 -3.35
N ALA A 301 -4.84 3.78 -4.22
CA ALA A 301 -4.92 3.52 -5.67
C ALA A 301 -3.61 2.94 -6.23
N THR A 302 -2.47 3.46 -5.76
CA THR A 302 -1.14 2.98 -6.15
C THR A 302 -0.90 1.55 -5.66
N ILE A 303 -1.26 1.25 -4.41
CA ILE A 303 -1.11 -0.08 -3.82
C ILE A 303 -2.04 -1.08 -4.52
N ALA A 304 -3.29 -0.69 -4.80
CA ALA A 304 -4.26 -1.52 -5.50
C ALA A 304 -3.76 -1.95 -6.88
N LEU A 305 -3.19 -1.01 -7.64
CA LEU A 305 -2.62 -1.31 -8.94
C LEU A 305 -1.41 -2.27 -8.84
N ASN A 306 -0.50 -2.05 -7.89
CA ASN A 306 0.64 -2.95 -7.68
C ASN A 306 0.21 -4.35 -7.26
N SER A 307 -0.74 -4.44 -6.32
CA SER A 307 -1.33 -5.70 -5.88
C SER A 307 -2.00 -6.41 -7.05
N ALA A 308 -2.76 -5.68 -7.88
CA ALA A 308 -3.44 -6.24 -9.04
C ALA A 308 -2.49 -6.80 -10.11
N LEU A 309 -1.32 -6.18 -10.30
CA LEU A 309 -0.30 -6.64 -11.25
C LEU A 309 0.47 -7.88 -10.75
N GLN A 310 0.72 -7.95 -9.44
CA GLN A 310 1.46 -9.04 -8.81
C GLN A 310 0.60 -10.26 -8.48
N ASN A 311 -0.72 -10.09 -8.35
CA ASN A 311 -1.63 -11.22 -8.14
C ASN A 311 -1.77 -12.01 -9.44
N GLU A 312 -1.10 -13.16 -9.49
CA GLU A 312 -1.14 -14.10 -10.63
C GLU A 312 -2.46 -14.91 -10.69
N GLU A 313 -3.29 -14.82 -9.65
CA GLU A 313 -4.62 -15.44 -9.60
C GLU A 313 -5.60 -14.77 -10.58
N ASN A 314 -5.85 -15.45 -11.71
CA ASN A 314 -6.85 -15.04 -12.68
C ASN A 314 -8.22 -15.55 -12.26
N GLN A 315 -8.89 -14.80 -11.38
CA GLN A 315 -10.28 -15.10 -11.07
C GLN A 315 -11.14 -14.88 -12.31
N PRO A 316 -12.01 -15.83 -12.68
CA PRO A 316 -12.91 -15.69 -13.83
C PRO A 316 -13.89 -14.54 -13.57
N VAL A 317 -13.75 -13.46 -14.34
CA VAL A 317 -14.61 -12.27 -14.19
C VAL A 317 -15.74 -12.34 -15.19
N GLY A 318 -16.98 -12.11 -14.76
CA GLY A 318 -18.12 -11.95 -15.65
C GLY A 318 -17.97 -10.69 -16.49
N GLY A 319 -17.79 -10.83 -17.80
CA GLY A 319 -17.73 -9.71 -18.71
C GLY A 319 -19.12 -9.31 -19.25
N PRO A 320 -19.19 -8.18 -19.97
CA PRO A 320 -20.39 -7.82 -20.72
C PRO A 320 -20.77 -8.96 -21.68
N LEU A 321 -22.07 -9.18 -21.87
CA LEU A 321 -22.66 -10.23 -22.72
C LEU A 321 -22.56 -11.67 -22.17
N ARG A 322 -22.61 -11.88 -20.84
CA ARG A 322 -22.54 -13.22 -20.19
C ARG A 322 -21.26 -14.02 -20.51
N ARG A 323 -20.23 -13.37 -21.04
CA ARG A 323 -18.96 -14.04 -21.37
C ARG A 323 -18.03 -13.97 -20.15
N VAL A 324 -17.53 -15.10 -19.70
CA VAL A 324 -16.52 -15.15 -18.64
C VAL A 324 -15.16 -14.86 -19.27
N TRP A 325 -14.45 -13.84 -18.77
CA TRP A 325 -13.10 -13.49 -19.21
C TRP A 325 -12.08 -14.08 -18.25
N THR A 326 -11.12 -14.83 -18.79
CA THR A 326 -10.01 -15.46 -18.04
C THR A 326 -8.65 -14.85 -18.41
N ILE A 327 -8.65 -13.71 -19.10
CA ILE A 327 -7.42 -13.03 -19.51
C ILE A 327 -6.73 -12.45 -18.28
N SER A 328 -5.41 -12.68 -18.16
CA SER A 328 -4.61 -12.05 -17.12
C SER A 328 -4.68 -10.52 -17.20
N ARG A 329 -4.83 -9.86 -16.06
CA ARG A 329 -4.91 -8.39 -15.92
C ARG A 329 -3.79 -7.67 -16.69
N TYR A 330 -2.58 -8.24 -16.64
CA TYR A 330 -1.43 -7.70 -17.37
C TYR A 330 -1.56 -7.85 -18.90
N ARG A 331 -2.06 -8.99 -19.40
CA ARG A 331 -2.30 -9.19 -20.84
C ARG A 331 -3.38 -8.28 -21.37
N PHE A 332 -4.44 -8.09 -20.58
CA PHE A 332 -5.49 -7.11 -20.89
C PHE A 332 -4.89 -5.71 -21.01
N PHE A 333 -4.10 -5.28 -20.03
CA PHE A 333 -3.41 -3.99 -20.09
C PHE A 333 -2.54 -3.84 -21.34
N MET A 334 -1.68 -4.82 -21.66
CA MET A 334 -0.80 -4.77 -22.83
C MET A 334 -1.57 -4.72 -24.16
N LEU A 335 -2.71 -5.40 -24.25
CA LEU A 335 -3.58 -5.36 -25.43
C LEU A 335 -4.14 -3.95 -25.65
N PHE A 336 -4.71 -3.34 -24.61
CA PHE A 336 -5.28 -2.00 -24.69
C PHE A 336 -4.19 -0.94 -24.87
N PHE A 337 -3.02 -1.11 -24.23
CA PHE A 337 -1.86 -0.27 -24.45
C PHE A 337 -1.42 -0.31 -25.91
N ALA A 338 -1.29 -1.49 -26.51
CA ALA A 338 -0.92 -1.63 -27.92
C ALA A 338 -2.00 -1.04 -28.85
N ALA A 339 -3.28 -1.26 -28.54
CA ALA A 339 -4.38 -0.69 -29.31
C ALA A 339 -4.38 0.86 -29.26
N MET A 340 -4.19 1.44 -28.08
CA MET A 340 -4.08 2.90 -27.90
C MET A 340 -2.80 3.45 -28.55
N PHE A 341 -1.67 2.74 -28.42
CA PHE A 341 -0.43 3.10 -29.10
C PHE A 341 -0.65 3.15 -30.60
N LEU A 342 -1.23 2.11 -31.22
CA LEU A 342 -1.54 2.11 -32.65
C LEU A 342 -2.54 3.20 -33.03
N TYR A 343 -3.56 3.44 -32.21
CA TYR A 343 -4.55 4.49 -32.43
C TYR A 343 -3.95 5.89 -32.44
N PHE A 344 -2.97 6.19 -31.56
CA PHE A 344 -2.30 7.50 -31.55
C PHE A 344 -1.10 7.57 -32.50
N TRP A 345 -0.37 6.48 -32.68
CA TRP A 345 0.82 6.43 -33.52
C TRP A 345 0.46 6.47 -35.01
N PHE A 346 -0.57 5.74 -35.43
CA PHE A 346 -0.95 5.61 -36.84
C PHE A 346 -1.35 6.96 -37.48
N PRO A 347 -2.25 7.79 -36.88
CA PRO A 347 -2.57 9.11 -37.43
C PRO A 347 -1.39 10.07 -37.37
N ASN A 348 -0.63 10.10 -36.27
CA ASN A 348 0.46 11.07 -36.10
C ASN A 348 1.67 10.81 -37.02
N PHE A 349 1.93 9.55 -37.38
CA PHE A 349 3.08 9.18 -38.21
C PHE A 349 2.74 9.01 -39.71
N LEU A 350 1.57 8.46 -40.05
CA LEU A 350 1.22 8.11 -41.44
C LEU A 350 0.18 9.05 -42.07
N PHE A 351 -0.74 9.66 -41.29
CA PHE A 351 -1.84 10.45 -41.83
C PHE A 351 -2.29 11.57 -40.85
N GLN A 352 -1.52 12.66 -40.80
CA GLN A 352 -1.77 13.80 -39.89
C GLN A 352 -3.17 14.45 -40.04
N ALA A 353 -3.88 14.20 -41.15
CA ALA A 353 -5.24 14.68 -41.37
C ALA A 353 -6.32 14.00 -40.49
N LEU A 354 -5.98 12.88 -39.82
CA LEU A 354 -6.89 12.14 -38.93
C LEU A 354 -6.54 12.33 -37.44
N SER A 355 -5.60 13.21 -37.08
CA SER A 355 -5.32 13.45 -35.67
C SER A 355 -6.56 14.06 -35.01
N PRO A 356 -7.09 13.47 -33.92
CA PRO A 356 -8.13 14.12 -33.15
C PRO A 356 -7.57 15.45 -32.63
N SER A 357 -8.13 16.55 -33.11
CA SER A 357 -7.78 17.93 -32.74
C SER A 357 -7.92 18.20 -31.26
#